data_AF-A0A6B2LT40-F1
#
_entry.id   AF-A0A6B2LT40-F1
#
_cell.length_a   1.000
_cell.length_b   1.000
_cell.length_c   1.000
_cell.angle_alpha   90.00
_cell.angle_beta   90.00
_cell.angle_gamma   90.00
#
_symmetry.space_group_name_H-M   'P 1'
#
loop_
_entity.id
_entity.type
_entity.pdbx_description
1 polymer ?
#
loop_
_entity_poly.entity_id
_entity_poly.type
_entity_poly.pdbx_seq_one_letter_code
_entity_poly.pdbx_strand_id
1 'polypeptide(L)'
;MYGTNGASENHILDGPGNLFERNKTDVFGFSSVDLGEITKIRIGHDNSGFGPGWFLDKVVVKNILTSQSYFFLSGKWFSKDEDDGSIEREIP
;
A
#
# COMPACT_ATOMS: atom_id res chain seq x y z
N MET A 1 -1.87 1.14 -8.47
CA MET A 1 -3.18 1.67 -8.04
C MET A 1 -4.12 1.67 -9.22
N TYR A 2 -5.44 1.61 -9.00
CA TYR A 2 -6.45 1.58 -10.04
C TYR A 2 -7.48 2.67 -9.81
N GLY A 3 -7.82 3.39 -10.87
CA GLY A 3 -8.88 4.39 -10.87
C GLY A 3 -9.66 4.40 -12.17
N THR A 4 -10.62 5.31 -12.29
CA THR A 4 -11.54 5.40 -13.44
C THR A 4 -10.83 5.63 -14.77
N ASN A 5 -9.66 6.27 -14.77
CA ASN A 5 -8.89 6.59 -15.97
C ASN A 5 -7.82 5.54 -16.31
N GLY A 6 -7.63 4.52 -15.46
CA GLY A 6 -6.67 3.45 -15.70
C GLY A 6 -5.95 2.99 -14.44
N ALA A 7 -4.73 2.47 -14.62
CA ALA A 7 -3.89 1.97 -13.54
C ALA A 7 -2.53 2.66 -13.55
N SER A 8 -1.95 2.85 -12.36
CA SER A 8 -0.56 3.23 -12.22
C SER A 8 0.35 2.02 -12.44
N GLU A 9 1.61 2.32 -12.71
CA GLU A 9 2.73 1.42 -12.50
C GLU A 9 2.88 1.01 -11.03
N ASN A 10 3.80 0.07 -10.81
CA ASN A 10 4.22 -0.31 -9.46
C ASN A 10 5.14 0.76 -8.88
N HIS A 11 4.81 1.24 -7.69
CA HIS A 11 5.66 2.13 -6.92
C HIS A 11 6.37 1.33 -5.83
N ILE A 12 7.70 1.34 -5.83
CA ILE A 12 8.48 0.79 -4.73
C ILE A 12 8.43 1.79 -3.58
N LEU A 13 8.02 1.33 -2.40
CA LEU A 13 7.94 2.15 -1.20
C LEU A 13 9.21 1.95 -0.39
N ASP A 14 10.24 2.74 -0.70
CA ASP A 14 11.54 2.72 -0.03
C ASP A 14 11.90 4.08 0.59
N GLY A 15 12.99 4.10 1.36
CA GLY A 15 13.43 5.28 2.07
C GLY A 15 14.44 4.97 3.17
N PRO A 16 15.00 6.01 3.81
CA PRO A 16 15.99 5.84 4.86
C PRO A 16 15.35 5.35 6.17
N GLY A 17 16.13 4.58 6.93
CA GLY A 17 15.75 4.10 8.26
C GLY A 17 14.88 2.84 8.25
N ASN A 18 14.31 2.52 9.41
CA ASN A 18 13.49 1.33 9.60
C ASN A 18 12.04 1.63 9.20
N LEU A 19 11.63 1.17 8.04
CA LEU A 19 10.28 1.30 7.50
C LEU A 19 9.44 0.07 7.84
N PHE A 20 8.11 0.21 7.83
CA PHE A 20 7.13 -0.87 8.01
C PHE A 20 7.16 -1.54 9.40
N GLU A 21 7.65 -0.82 10.40
CA GLU A 21 7.72 -1.28 11.78
C GLU A 21 6.34 -1.33 12.47
N ARG A 22 6.23 -2.21 13.47
CA ARG A 22 5.02 -2.32 14.29
C ARG A 22 4.64 -0.97 14.90
N ASN A 23 3.34 -0.64 14.88
CA ASN A 23 2.78 0.61 15.39
C ASN A 23 3.34 1.88 14.72
N LYS A 24 3.93 1.77 13.53
CA LYS A 24 4.43 2.90 12.75
C LYS A 24 3.50 3.19 11.57
N THR A 25 3.48 4.47 11.18
CA THR A 25 2.93 4.91 9.89
C THR A 25 4.06 5.53 9.09
N ASP A 26 4.29 4.99 7.90
CA ASP A 26 5.25 5.53 6.93
C ASP A 26 4.53 6.27 5.81
N VAL A 27 5.12 7.36 5.34
CA VAL A 27 4.52 8.25 4.33
C VAL A 27 5.47 8.38 3.16
N PHE A 28 4.96 8.12 1.96
CA PHE A 28 5.71 8.16 0.72
C PHE A 28 5.09 9.16 -0.25
N GLY A 29 5.93 9.85 -1.01
CA GLY A 29 5.52 10.74 -2.09
C GLY A 29 6.02 10.19 -3.42
N PHE A 30 5.12 10.05 -4.40
CA PHE A 30 5.46 9.65 -5.76
C PHE A 30 4.56 10.39 -6.75
N SER A 31 5.00 10.45 -8.01
CA SER A 31 4.17 10.94 -9.12
C SER A 31 3.48 9.76 -9.78
N SER A 32 2.29 9.98 -10.31
CA SER A 32 1.57 9.00 -11.13
C SER A 32 0.79 9.74 -12.22
N VAL A 33 0.33 8.99 -13.23
CA VAL A 33 -0.63 9.51 -14.20
C VAL A 33 -1.94 9.90 -13.52
N ASP A 34 -2.77 10.72 -14.19
CA ASP A 34 -4.11 11.01 -13.68
C ASP A 34 -4.99 9.75 -13.77
N LEU A 35 -5.22 9.12 -12.62
CA LEU A 35 -6.05 7.92 -12.49
C LEU A 35 -7.54 8.23 -12.36
N GLY A 36 -7.94 9.51 -12.30
CA GLY A 36 -9.31 9.88 -11.97
C GLY A 36 -9.70 9.48 -10.54
N GLU A 37 -10.89 8.92 -10.36
CA GLU A 37 -11.33 8.43 -9.05
C GLU A 37 -10.65 7.09 -8.74
N ILE A 38 -9.83 7.06 -7.69
CA ILE A 38 -9.13 5.84 -7.26
C ILE A 38 -10.13 4.91 -6.55
N THR A 39 -10.21 3.68 -7.01
CA THR A 39 -11.19 2.68 -6.54
C THR A 39 -10.58 1.44 -5.95
N LYS A 40 -9.26 1.23 -6.14
CA LYS A 40 -8.56 0.05 -5.63
C LYS A 40 -7.06 0.29 -5.56
N ILE A 41 -6.40 -0.32 -4.59
CA ILE A 41 -4.95 -0.46 -4.56
C ILE A 41 -4.54 -1.92 -4.61
N ARG A 42 -3.32 -2.18 -5.07
CA ARG A 42 -2.63 -3.46 -4.90
C ARG A 42 -1.34 -3.16 -4.16
N ILE A 43 -1.14 -3.84 -3.04
CA ILE A 43 0.01 -3.64 -2.15
C ILE A 43 0.52 -5.00 -1.68
N GLY A 44 1.81 -5.09 -1.42
CA GLY A 44 2.46 -6.31 -0.97
C GLY A 44 3.96 -6.11 -0.81
N HIS A 45 4.64 -7.19 -0.47
CA HIS A 45 6.09 -7.24 -0.33
C HIS A 45 6.64 -8.53 -0.97
N ASP A 46 7.95 -8.61 -1.13
CA ASP A 46 8.65 -9.73 -1.77
C ASP A 46 9.00 -10.87 -0.81
N ASN A 47 8.56 -10.79 0.45
CA ASN A 47 8.85 -11.73 1.53
C ASN A 47 10.36 -11.89 1.83
N SER A 48 11.19 -10.89 1.50
CA SER A 48 12.62 -10.86 1.82
C SER A 48 12.89 -10.43 3.26
N GLY A 49 14.10 -10.73 3.76
CA GLY A 49 14.53 -10.35 5.11
C GLY A 49 14.11 -11.35 6.21
N PHE A 50 14.37 -10.97 7.47
CA PHE A 50 14.04 -11.78 8.64
C PHE A 50 12.70 -11.33 9.22
N GLY A 51 11.76 -12.27 9.38
CA GLY A 51 10.41 -11.96 9.87
C GLY A 51 9.66 -10.97 8.98
N PRO A 52 9.45 -11.27 7.68
CA PRO A 52 8.88 -10.32 6.71
C PRO A 52 7.37 -10.06 6.89
N GLY A 53 6.73 -10.70 7.87
CA GLY A 53 5.30 -10.59 8.12
C GLY A 53 4.93 -9.16 8.50
N TRP A 54 3.97 -8.60 7.78
CA TRP A 54 3.54 -7.21 7.96
C TRP A 54 2.03 -7.12 8.17
N PHE A 55 1.61 -6.62 9.33
CA PHE A 55 0.19 -6.31 9.56
C PHE A 55 -0.12 -4.91 9.04
N LEU A 56 -0.98 -4.84 8.03
CA LEU A 56 -1.43 -3.59 7.45
C LEU A 56 -2.85 -3.27 7.93
N ASP A 57 -2.98 -2.22 8.73
CA ASP A 57 -4.28 -1.69 9.17
C ASP A 57 -5.02 -1.01 8.00
N LYS A 58 -4.41 0.03 7.40
CA LYS A 58 -4.99 0.78 6.29
C LYS A 58 -3.93 1.49 5.45
N VAL A 59 -4.31 1.85 4.23
CA VAL A 59 -3.56 2.78 3.36
C VAL A 59 -4.41 4.01 3.11
N VAL A 60 -3.78 5.19 3.17
CA VAL A 60 -4.42 6.46 2.80
C VAL A 60 -3.69 7.03 1.61
N VAL A 61 -4.40 7.18 0.49
CA VAL A 61 -3.87 7.84 -0.71
C VAL A 61 -4.42 9.26 -0.76
N LYS A 62 -3.53 10.25 -0.77
CA LYS A 62 -3.90 11.66 -0.86
C LYS A 62 -3.40 12.25 -2.18
N ASN A 63 -4.32 12.73 -3.00
CA ASN A 63 -3.96 13.56 -4.14
C ASN A 63 -3.69 14.99 -3.63
N ILE A 64 -2.43 15.43 -3.71
CA ILE A 64 -2.00 16.73 -3.18
C ILE A 64 -2.56 17.90 -4.01
N LEU A 65 -2.78 17.70 -5.32
CA LEU A 65 -3.28 18.74 -6.23
C LEU A 65 -4.77 18.98 -6.02
N THR A 66 -5.55 17.92 -5.86
CA THR A 66 -7.01 18.01 -5.67
C THR A 66 -7.44 18.01 -4.20
N SER A 67 -6.50 17.77 -3.28
CA SER A 67 -6.75 17.54 -1.85
C SER A 67 -7.68 16.36 -1.51
N GLN A 68 -8.01 15.51 -2.50
CA GLN A 68 -8.84 14.33 -2.31
C GLN A 68 -8.07 13.24 -1.56
N SER A 69 -8.76 12.53 -0.66
CA SER A 69 -8.19 11.42 0.11
C SER A 69 -9.04 10.17 -0.05
N TYR A 70 -8.37 9.04 -0.22
CA TYR A 70 -8.95 7.71 -0.39
C TYR A 70 -8.45 6.80 0.72
N PHE A 71 -9.35 6.02 1.31
CA PHE A 71 -9.05 5.18 2.47
C PHE A 71 -9.28 3.72 2.12
N PHE A 72 -8.22 2.92 2.17
CA PHE A 72 -8.24 1.50 1.87
C PHE A 72 -8.01 0.74 3.18
N LEU A 73 -9.06 0.15 3.73
CA LEU A 73 -9.00 -0.61 4.99
C LEU A 73 -8.59 -2.05 4.69
N SER A 74 -7.54 -2.53 5.35
CA SER A 74 -7.02 -3.88 5.19
C SER A 74 -7.30 -4.72 6.42
N GLY A 75 -6.70 -4.37 7.57
CA GLY A 75 -6.84 -5.12 8.82
C GLY A 75 -6.38 -6.58 8.71
N LYS A 76 -5.31 -6.83 7.96
CA LYS A 76 -4.82 -8.18 7.62
C LYS A 76 -3.30 -8.28 7.66
N TRP A 77 -2.84 -9.49 7.95
CA TRP A 77 -1.44 -9.89 7.78
C TRP A 77 -1.12 -10.10 6.31
N PHE A 78 0.06 -9.60 5.93
CA PHE A 78 0.77 -9.89 4.71
C PHE A 78 1.95 -10.76 5.13
N SER A 79 1.72 -12.08 5.19
CA SER A 79 2.70 -13.04 5.67
C SER A 79 2.41 -14.43 5.12
N LYS A 80 3.43 -15.28 5.04
CA LYS A 80 3.27 -16.68 4.59
C LYS A 80 2.78 -17.63 5.69
N ASP A 81 2.91 -17.23 6.93
CA ASP A 81 2.64 -18.02 8.13
C ASP A 81 1.49 -17.47 8.99
N GLU A 82 0.89 -16.33 8.60
CA GLU A 82 -0.22 -15.67 9.30
C GLU A 82 -1.43 -15.47 8.35
N ASP A 83 -2.61 -15.27 8.94
CA ASP A 83 -3.90 -15.15 8.24
C ASP A 83 -4.12 -16.22 7.14
N ASP A 84 -4.13 -15.82 5.87
CA ASP A 84 -4.40 -16.68 4.72
C ASP A 84 -3.13 -16.99 3.91
N GLY A 85 -1.94 -16.66 4.43
CA GLY A 85 -0.66 -16.91 3.76
C GLY A 85 -0.36 -15.98 2.58
N SER A 86 -1.17 -14.94 2.36
CA SER A 86 -0.93 -13.96 1.30
C SER A 86 0.06 -12.89 1.73
N ILE A 87 0.96 -12.50 0.81
CA ILE A 87 1.94 -11.40 0.97
C ILE A 87 1.58 -10.20 0.08
N GLU A 88 0.44 -10.26 -0.60
CA GLU A 88 -0.05 -9.27 -1.53
C GLU A 88 -1.58 -9.29 -1.56
N ARG A 89 -2.20 -8.12 -1.64
CA ARG A 89 -3.66 -8.00 -1.70
C ARG A 89 -4.06 -6.85 -2.60
N GLU A 90 -5.20 -7.05 -3.26
CA GLU A 90 -5.97 -5.93 -3.81
C GLU A 90 -7.00 -5.49 -2.77
N ILE A 91 -7.07 -4.18 -2.50
CA ILE A 91 -7.96 -3.58 -1.50
C ILE A 91 -8.82 -2.53 -2.22
N PRO A 92 -10.15 -2.71 -2.27
CA PRO A 92 -11.07 -1.72 -2.84
C PRO A 92 -11.24 -0.50 -1.94
#